data_AF-A0A7S4JI91-F1
#
_entry.id   AF-A0A7S4JI91-F1
#
_cell.length_a   1.000
_cell.length_b   1.000
_cell.length_c   1.000
_cell.angle_alpha   90.00
_cell.angle_beta   90.00
_cell.angle_gamma   90.00
#
_symmetry.space_group_name_H-M   'P 1'
#
loop_
_entity.id
_entity.type
_entity.pdbx_description
1 polymer ?
#
loop_
_entity_poly.entity_id
_entity_poly.type
_entity_poly.pdbx_seq_one_letter_code
_entity_poly.pdbx_strand_id
1 'polypeptide(L)'
;EAMAAEEPEVQAETVEPVRKDLPKFNIPVLKIIIEAQGLHGLRYGDYQRYRQYCTRKMRRLRKALNFLHWEQGKGKSKFIQKKIDIDMINDARYLFIVLNKAERAWSYAMQLREAPGGPGREVHHVSRLLAKAVKHSAYLETLCREFADDRSCLEAEAYAAWLAGSMLLEREEWEQALVKLNRSRTVYDELSHSAEGVEQAMYRKRVEEIEPSVRYCRYNVSREGGSSNLEEQSQVLMEIGKSGGDMLKGKLEKSLAEARKKQAAAAHILHWMGKEISVDNPAIHQHILSAEGSQFELEQAESTEGKLAIYDKIFMALEDAKQLIRDDISNNLKRGKDCDDALTASLQQVRNMVQSIVLLRTRERDLLLVSQLQEKLQTEFFANIAGGKEGPKKAT
;
A
#
# COMPACT_ATOMS: atom_id res chain seq x y z
N GLU A 1 9.77 -83.52 10.20
CA GLU A 1 8.37 -83.56 10.68
C GLU A 1 8.12 -82.37 11.56
N ALA A 2 7.02 -81.68 11.28
CA ALA A 2 6.64 -80.43 11.90
C ALA A 2 5.99 -80.68 13.26
N MET A 3 6.26 -79.80 14.23
CA MET A 3 5.33 -79.51 15.30
C MET A 3 5.08 -78.01 15.29
N ALA A 4 3.93 -77.68 14.73
CA ALA A 4 3.29 -76.38 14.83
C ALA A 4 2.66 -76.25 16.23
N ALA A 5 2.79 -75.07 16.83
CA ALA A 5 1.90 -74.59 17.86
C ALA A 5 1.83 -73.05 17.74
N GLU A 6 0.70 -72.63 17.18
CA GLU A 6 0.14 -71.29 17.02
C GLU A 6 0.53 -70.25 18.07
N GLU A 7 1.06 -69.12 17.59
CA GLU A 7 0.94 -67.83 18.27
C GLU A 7 -0.30 -67.11 17.70
N PRO A 8 -1.14 -66.46 18.54
CA PRO A 8 -2.37 -65.85 18.07
C PRO A 8 -2.09 -64.60 17.22
N GLU A 9 -2.58 -64.61 15.98
CA GLU A 9 -2.71 -63.42 15.15
C GLU A 9 -3.55 -62.37 15.89
N VAL A 10 -2.87 -61.35 16.41
CA VAL A 10 -3.52 -60.10 16.80
C VAL A 10 -3.98 -59.44 15.51
N GLN A 11 -5.26 -59.67 15.19
CA GLN A 11 -5.98 -59.01 14.12
C GLN A 11 -5.75 -57.50 14.26
N ALA A 12 -5.00 -56.94 13.32
CA ALA A 12 -4.97 -55.52 13.12
C ALA A 12 -6.40 -55.09 12.79
N GLU A 13 -7.08 -54.49 13.77
CA GLU A 13 -8.30 -53.73 13.55
C GLU A 13 -7.98 -52.71 12.45
N THR A 14 -8.42 -53.04 11.25
CA THR A 14 -8.49 -52.12 10.13
C THR A 14 -9.55 -51.11 10.50
N VAL A 15 -9.10 -50.02 11.13
CA VAL A 15 -9.93 -48.84 11.36
C VAL A 15 -10.29 -48.30 9.98
N GLU A 16 -11.46 -48.70 9.49
CA GLU A 16 -12.09 -48.09 8.32
C GLU A 16 -12.13 -46.57 8.54
N PRO A 17 -11.80 -45.73 7.53
CA PRO A 17 -11.93 -44.29 7.66
C PRO A 17 -13.42 -43.93 7.61
N VAL A 18 -14.10 -44.06 8.75
CA VAL A 18 -15.39 -43.44 8.98
C VAL A 18 -15.15 -41.94 9.02
N ARG A 19 -15.58 -41.22 7.98
CA ARG A 19 -16.16 -39.85 8.03
C ARG A 19 -16.23 -39.24 6.62
N LYS A 20 -17.22 -39.66 5.82
CA LYS A 20 -17.65 -38.92 4.61
C LYS A 20 -18.97 -38.17 4.80
N ASP A 21 -19.60 -38.24 5.99
CA ASP A 21 -20.95 -37.73 6.22
C ASP A 21 -21.02 -36.53 7.20
N LEU A 22 -19.91 -35.81 7.41
CA LEU A 22 -19.97 -34.55 8.16
C LEU A 22 -20.62 -33.47 7.27
N PRO A 23 -21.60 -32.70 7.78
CA PRO A 23 -22.17 -31.59 7.02
C PRO A 23 -21.08 -30.57 6.72
N LYS A 24 -21.00 -30.13 5.46
CA LYS A 24 -20.03 -29.12 5.01
C LYS A 24 -20.14 -27.87 5.89
N PHE A 25 -19.00 -27.37 6.37
CA PHE A 25 -18.95 -26.20 7.24
C PHE A 25 -19.09 -24.90 6.44
N ASN A 26 -20.01 -24.03 6.84
CA ASN A 26 -20.08 -22.65 6.35
C ASN A 26 -19.11 -21.76 7.13
N ILE A 27 -18.14 -21.18 6.43
CA ILE A 27 -17.05 -20.36 6.96
C ILE A 27 -16.92 -19.10 6.09
N PRO A 28 -17.66 -18.02 6.40
CA PRO A 28 -17.55 -16.76 5.68
C PRO A 28 -16.24 -16.05 6.09
N VAL A 29 -15.14 -16.44 5.44
CA VAL A 29 -13.77 -16.01 5.73
C VAL A 29 -13.67 -14.49 5.70
N LEU A 30 -14.16 -13.85 4.63
CA LEU A 30 -14.02 -12.39 4.45
C LEU A 30 -14.78 -11.60 5.52
N LYS A 31 -15.98 -12.05 5.86
CA LYS A 31 -16.81 -11.44 6.91
C LYS A 31 -16.12 -11.49 8.27
N ILE A 32 -15.61 -12.66 8.62
CA ILE A 32 -14.96 -12.89 9.91
C ILE A 32 -13.70 -12.02 10.05
N ILE A 33 -12.90 -11.88 8.99
CA ILE A 33 -11.70 -11.04 9.06
C ILE A 33 -12.07 -9.57 9.16
N ILE A 34 -13.03 -9.06 8.38
CA ILE A 34 -13.41 -7.64 8.40
C ILE A 34 -14.02 -7.25 9.75
N GLU A 35 -14.92 -8.06 10.29
CA GLU A 35 -15.51 -7.82 11.62
C GLU A 35 -14.43 -7.85 12.71
N ALA A 36 -13.54 -8.85 12.68
CA ALA A 36 -12.48 -8.98 13.67
C ALA A 36 -11.47 -7.82 13.59
N GLN A 37 -11.07 -7.41 12.39
CA GLN A 37 -10.15 -6.29 12.16
C GLN A 37 -10.78 -4.97 12.61
N GLY A 38 -12.04 -4.72 12.24
CA GLY A 38 -12.77 -3.50 12.61
C GLY A 38 -12.95 -3.35 14.13
N LEU A 39 -13.31 -4.42 14.83
CA LEU A 39 -13.55 -4.40 16.28
C LEU A 39 -12.27 -4.35 17.13
N HIS A 40 -11.14 -4.82 16.60
CA HIS A 40 -9.94 -5.09 17.40
C HIS A 40 -8.71 -4.26 17.03
N GLY A 41 -8.92 -3.06 16.50
CA GLY A 41 -7.90 -2.00 16.44
C GLY A 41 -7.57 -1.49 15.04
N LEU A 42 -7.89 -2.25 13.99
CA LEU A 42 -7.47 -1.89 12.63
C LEU A 42 -8.16 -0.63 12.10
N ARG A 43 -9.33 -0.28 12.65
CA ARG A 43 -9.99 1.03 12.39
C ARG A 43 -9.11 2.23 12.75
N TYR A 44 -8.17 2.07 13.68
CA TYR A 44 -7.23 3.10 14.13
C TYR A 44 -5.78 2.79 13.73
N GLY A 45 -5.54 1.80 12.85
CA GLY A 45 -4.19 1.37 12.48
C GLY A 45 -3.43 0.57 13.54
N ASP A 46 -4.08 0.10 14.62
CA ASP A 46 -3.37 -0.65 15.67
C ASP A 46 -3.27 -2.16 15.33
N TYR A 47 -2.24 -2.51 14.56
CA TYR A 47 -1.94 -3.91 14.21
C TYR A 47 -1.48 -4.73 15.43
N GLN A 48 -0.84 -4.12 16.42
CA GLN A 48 -0.38 -4.83 17.61
C GLN A 48 -1.57 -5.40 18.40
N ARG A 49 -2.61 -4.59 18.60
CA ARG A 49 -3.84 -5.01 19.28
C ARG A 49 -4.55 -6.13 18.54
N TYR A 50 -4.64 -6.04 17.21
CA TYR A 50 -5.25 -7.10 16.40
C TYR A 50 -4.47 -8.42 16.49
N ARG A 51 -3.14 -8.37 16.40
CA ARG A 51 -2.26 -9.54 16.60
C ARG A 51 -2.46 -10.20 17.98
N GLN A 52 -2.58 -9.40 19.04
CA GLN A 52 -2.85 -9.91 20.38
C GLN A 52 -4.23 -10.58 20.47
N TYR A 53 -5.25 -10.00 19.84
CA TYR A 53 -6.57 -10.62 19.72
C TYR A 53 -6.49 -11.99 19.05
N CYS A 54 -5.85 -12.10 17.87
CA CYS A 54 -5.71 -13.38 17.16
C CYS A 54 -5.00 -14.44 18.03
N THR A 55 -4.00 -14.01 18.80
CA THR A 55 -3.29 -14.89 19.76
C THR A 55 -4.22 -15.41 20.86
N ARG A 56 -5.02 -14.54 21.48
CA ARG A 56 -5.98 -14.90 22.53
C ARG A 56 -7.13 -15.75 21.98
N LYS A 57 -7.65 -15.42 20.78
CA LYS A 57 -8.70 -16.18 20.08
C LYS A 57 -8.22 -17.60 19.79
N MET A 58 -7.03 -17.78 19.21
CA MET A 58 -6.43 -19.10 19.01
C MET A 58 -6.29 -19.90 20.31
N ARG A 59 -5.85 -19.27 21.40
CA ARG A 59 -5.73 -19.94 22.71
C ARG A 59 -7.09 -20.44 23.20
N ARG A 60 -8.13 -19.62 23.09
CA ARG A 60 -9.51 -20.00 23.47
C ARG A 60 -10.05 -21.15 22.60
N LEU A 61 -9.87 -21.07 21.28
CA LEU A 61 -10.29 -22.14 20.36
C LEU A 61 -9.58 -23.46 20.66
N ARG A 62 -8.26 -23.43 20.86
CA ARG A 62 -7.50 -24.62 21.25
C ARG A 62 -7.94 -25.20 22.59
N LYS A 63 -8.26 -24.36 23.58
CA LYS A 63 -8.79 -24.83 24.87
C LYS A 63 -10.16 -25.48 24.71
N ALA A 64 -11.04 -24.89 23.90
CA ALA A 64 -12.39 -25.42 23.65
C ALA A 64 -12.37 -26.78 22.93
N LEU A 65 -11.36 -27.02 22.08
CA LEU A 65 -11.16 -28.30 21.36
C LEU A 65 -10.25 -29.29 22.11
N ASN A 66 -9.83 -28.98 23.34
CA ASN A 66 -8.79 -29.72 24.07
C ASN A 66 -7.49 -29.94 23.25
N PHE A 67 -7.24 -29.05 22.29
CA PHE A 67 -6.12 -29.08 21.34
C PHE A 67 -4.98 -28.14 21.80
N LEU A 68 -4.62 -28.24 23.08
CA LEU A 68 -3.53 -27.47 23.64
C LEU A 68 -2.18 -28.13 23.30
N HIS A 69 -1.16 -27.31 23.00
CA HIS A 69 0.20 -27.78 22.74
C HIS A 69 0.98 -28.08 24.03
N TRP A 70 0.40 -27.76 25.18
CA TRP A 70 0.95 -28.16 26.46
C TRP A 70 0.13 -29.32 26.99
N GLU A 71 0.83 -30.38 27.38
CA GLU A 71 0.25 -31.45 28.15
C GLU A 71 0.56 -31.18 29.62
N GLN A 72 -0.49 -31.13 30.45
CA GLN A 72 -0.33 -30.97 31.90
C GLN A 72 -0.04 -32.34 32.51
N GLY A 73 1.25 -32.67 32.65
CA GLY A 73 1.69 -33.78 33.49
C GLY A 73 1.76 -33.37 34.97
N LYS A 74 1.77 -34.36 35.87
CA LYS A 74 2.02 -34.15 37.31
C LYS A 74 3.46 -33.68 37.53
N GLY A 75 3.71 -32.38 37.39
CA GLY A 75 4.93 -31.70 37.85
C GLY A 75 5.63 -30.78 36.85
N LYS A 76 5.53 -31.01 35.53
CA LYS A 76 6.08 -30.11 34.48
C LYS A 76 5.24 -30.18 33.21
N SER A 77 4.88 -29.02 32.64
CA SER A 77 4.20 -28.95 31.35
C SER A 77 5.19 -29.21 30.21
N LYS A 78 4.96 -30.25 29.41
CA LYS A 78 5.77 -30.55 28.22
C LYS A 78 5.15 -29.92 26.98
N PHE A 79 5.96 -29.25 26.16
CA PHE A 79 5.51 -28.74 24.87
C PHE A 79 5.48 -29.87 23.84
N ILE A 80 4.31 -30.12 23.26
CA ILE A 80 4.07 -31.08 22.19
C ILE A 80 3.35 -30.33 21.06
N GLN A 81 4.05 -30.17 19.94
CA GLN A 81 3.49 -29.49 18.78
C GLN A 81 2.47 -30.40 18.07
N LYS A 82 1.20 -30.28 18.49
CA LYS A 82 0.08 -30.90 17.78
C LYS A 82 -0.12 -30.26 16.40
N LYS A 83 -0.05 -31.05 15.33
CA LYS A 83 -0.46 -30.62 13.98
C LYS A 83 -1.95 -30.89 13.82
N ILE A 84 -2.60 -30.02 13.05
CA ILE A 84 -3.98 -30.27 12.63
C ILE A 84 -3.80 -31.17 11.42
N ASP A 85 -4.31 -32.39 11.49
CA ASP A 85 -4.32 -33.33 10.37
C ASP A 85 -5.77 -33.47 9.91
N ILE A 86 -5.97 -33.87 8.64
CA ILE A 86 -7.28 -33.94 7.98
C ILE A 86 -8.25 -34.82 8.79
N ASP A 87 -7.76 -35.96 9.30
CA ASP A 87 -8.56 -36.94 10.04
C ASP A 87 -9.09 -36.45 11.41
N MET A 88 -8.49 -35.38 11.96
CA MET A 88 -8.86 -34.83 13.26
C MET A 88 -10.00 -33.81 13.19
N ILE A 89 -10.38 -33.36 11.99
CA ILE A 89 -11.28 -32.22 11.81
C ILE A 89 -12.73 -32.68 12.01
N ASN A 90 -13.25 -32.37 13.19
CA ASN A 90 -14.65 -32.66 13.57
C ASN A 90 -15.50 -31.39 13.73
N ASP A 91 -14.86 -30.22 13.78
CA ASP A 91 -15.49 -28.93 14.09
C ASP A 91 -14.87 -27.82 13.24
N ALA A 92 -15.69 -26.91 12.71
CA ALA A 92 -15.25 -25.70 12.00
C ALA A 92 -14.23 -24.86 12.79
N ARG A 93 -14.20 -24.98 14.13
CA ARG A 93 -13.20 -24.33 15.00
C ARG A 93 -11.74 -24.67 14.65
N TYR A 94 -11.47 -25.83 14.06
CA TYR A 94 -10.12 -26.17 13.58
C TYR A 94 -9.69 -25.23 12.43
N LEU A 95 -10.60 -24.94 11.50
CA LEU A 95 -10.36 -24.03 10.38
C LEU A 95 -10.16 -22.60 10.88
N PHE A 96 -10.94 -22.16 11.88
CA PHE A 96 -10.73 -20.85 12.52
C PHE A 96 -9.35 -20.73 13.21
N ILE A 97 -8.79 -21.81 13.74
CA ILE A 97 -7.42 -21.77 14.29
C ILE A 97 -6.42 -21.49 13.17
N VAL A 98 -6.57 -22.11 11.99
CA VAL A 98 -5.67 -21.90 10.85
C VAL A 98 -5.82 -20.49 10.29
N LEU A 99 -7.04 -19.99 10.13
CA LEU A 99 -7.31 -18.61 9.73
C LEU A 99 -6.63 -17.60 10.68
N ASN A 100 -6.78 -17.78 11.99
CA ASN A 100 -6.15 -16.89 12.96
C ASN A 100 -4.61 -17.02 13.00
N LYS A 101 -4.03 -18.16 12.58
CA LYS A 101 -2.57 -18.29 12.41
C LYS A 101 -2.09 -17.42 11.23
N ALA A 102 -2.82 -17.41 10.12
CA ALA A 102 -2.54 -16.57 8.96
C ALA A 102 -2.68 -15.09 9.32
N GLU A 103 -3.83 -14.68 9.86
CA GLU A 103 -4.12 -13.29 10.26
C GLU A 103 -3.10 -12.75 11.28
N ARG A 104 -2.68 -13.55 12.26
CA ARG A 104 -1.65 -13.13 13.22
C ARG A 104 -0.29 -12.88 12.55
N ALA A 105 0.08 -13.72 11.57
CA ALA A 105 1.34 -13.57 10.86
C ALA A 105 1.31 -12.34 9.94
N TRP A 106 0.20 -12.14 9.23
CA TRP A 106 -0.03 -10.96 8.40
C TRP A 106 -0.04 -9.66 9.23
N SER A 107 -0.80 -9.62 10.31
CA SER A 107 -0.88 -8.46 11.21
C SER A 107 0.47 -8.10 11.82
N TYR A 108 1.30 -9.10 12.14
CA TYR A 108 2.66 -8.84 12.61
C TYR A 108 3.57 -8.28 11.51
N ALA A 109 3.41 -8.75 10.26
CA ALA A 109 4.13 -8.19 9.13
C ALA A 109 3.77 -6.72 8.91
N MET A 110 2.48 -6.38 8.98
CA MET A 110 2.02 -5.00 8.84
C MET A 110 2.47 -4.10 10.00
N GLN A 111 2.46 -4.60 11.24
CA GLN A 111 2.98 -3.87 12.41
C GLN A 111 4.47 -3.48 12.21
N LEU A 112 5.28 -4.40 11.69
CA LEU A 112 6.70 -4.13 11.45
C LEU A 112 6.93 -3.18 10.27
N ARG A 113 5.99 -3.14 9.33
CA ARG A 113 6.02 -2.24 8.17
C ARG A 113 5.75 -0.78 8.56
N GLU A 114 4.91 -0.54 9.55
CA GLU A 114 4.61 0.81 10.06
C GLU A 114 5.67 1.35 11.02
N ALA A 115 6.48 0.46 11.60
CA ALA A 115 7.54 0.89 12.51
C ALA A 115 8.57 1.73 11.76
N PRO A 116 8.99 2.90 12.29
CA PRO A 116 10.04 3.70 11.71
C PRO A 116 11.41 3.05 11.97
N GLY A 117 11.77 2.05 11.16
CA GLY A 117 13.02 1.30 11.29
C GLY A 117 13.79 1.19 9.98
N GLY A 118 15.12 1.37 10.09
CA GLY A 118 16.06 1.49 8.98
C GLY A 118 16.26 0.24 8.11
N PRO A 119 17.07 0.34 7.04
CA PRO A 119 17.04 -0.59 5.91
C PRO A 119 17.60 -1.98 6.25
N GLY A 120 16.90 -3.03 5.78
CA GLY A 120 17.46 -4.39 5.60
C GLY A 120 16.80 -5.49 6.44
N ARG A 121 17.07 -5.54 7.75
CA ARG A 121 16.67 -6.69 8.60
C ARG A 121 15.15 -6.80 8.78
N GLU A 122 14.47 -5.67 8.90
CA GLU A 122 13.02 -5.62 9.09
C GLU A 122 12.27 -6.01 7.82
N VAL A 123 12.78 -5.65 6.64
CA VAL A 123 12.22 -6.03 5.33
C VAL A 123 12.24 -7.55 5.13
N HIS A 124 13.38 -8.21 5.41
CA HIS A 124 13.45 -9.67 5.35
C HIS A 124 12.54 -10.33 6.38
N HIS A 125 12.37 -9.72 7.55
CA HIS A 125 11.48 -10.23 8.58
C HIS A 125 10.01 -10.14 8.15
N VAL A 126 9.59 -9.02 7.57
CA VAL A 126 8.26 -8.82 6.97
C VAL A 126 7.99 -9.86 5.89
N SER A 127 8.91 -10.03 4.93
CA SER A 127 8.78 -11.04 3.87
C SER A 127 8.65 -12.46 4.42
N ARG A 128 9.42 -12.83 5.45
CA ARG A 128 9.31 -14.13 6.12
C ARG A 128 7.96 -14.31 6.83
N LEU A 129 7.42 -13.26 7.43
CA LEU A 129 6.12 -13.30 8.10
C LEU A 129 4.97 -13.42 7.10
N LEU A 130 5.04 -12.71 5.97
CA LEU A 130 4.07 -12.85 4.88
C LEU A 130 4.12 -14.24 4.26
N ALA A 131 5.31 -14.79 4.00
CA ALA A 131 5.45 -16.18 3.54
C ALA A 131 4.83 -17.20 4.52
N LYS A 132 4.95 -16.93 5.82
CA LYS A 132 4.28 -17.74 6.85
C LYS A 132 2.75 -17.58 6.82
N ALA A 133 2.24 -16.37 6.57
CA ALA A 133 0.81 -16.13 6.39
C ALA A 133 0.28 -16.91 5.18
N VAL A 134 0.98 -16.83 4.04
CA VAL A 134 0.66 -17.57 2.80
C VAL A 134 0.65 -19.07 3.02
N LYS A 135 1.65 -19.62 3.74
CA LYS A 135 1.68 -21.04 4.09
C LYS A 135 0.45 -21.46 4.90
N HIS A 136 -0.02 -20.62 5.81
CA HIS A 136 -1.19 -20.90 6.62
C HIS A 136 -2.49 -20.73 5.82
N SER A 137 -2.60 -19.76 4.92
CA SER A 137 -3.78 -19.57 4.07
C SER A 137 -3.91 -20.66 3.00
N ALA A 138 -2.81 -21.08 2.37
CA ALA A 138 -2.82 -22.21 1.44
C ALA A 138 -3.25 -23.51 2.16
N TYR A 139 -2.80 -23.70 3.40
CA TYR A 139 -3.27 -24.83 4.20
C TYR A 139 -4.76 -24.70 4.57
N LEU A 140 -5.25 -23.49 4.86
CA LEU A 140 -6.69 -23.26 5.07
C LEU A 140 -7.50 -23.63 3.83
N GLU A 141 -7.06 -23.21 2.64
CA GLU A 141 -7.69 -23.54 1.36
C GLU A 141 -7.80 -25.05 1.16
N THR A 142 -6.71 -25.81 1.43
CA THR A 142 -6.75 -27.28 1.35
C THR A 142 -7.76 -27.90 2.32
N LEU A 143 -7.93 -27.34 3.52
CA LEU A 143 -8.92 -27.82 4.48
C LEU A 143 -10.35 -27.44 4.08
N CYS A 144 -10.56 -26.25 3.51
CA CYS A 144 -11.87 -25.84 3.03
C CYS A 144 -12.34 -26.74 1.88
N ARG A 145 -11.44 -27.11 0.95
CA ARG A 145 -11.79 -27.98 -0.19
C ARG A 145 -12.40 -29.33 0.22
N GLU A 146 -11.95 -29.88 1.35
CA GLU A 146 -12.44 -31.18 1.85
C GLU A 146 -13.67 -31.04 2.77
N PHE A 147 -13.74 -30.00 3.61
CA PHE A 147 -14.70 -29.92 4.71
C PHE A 147 -15.68 -28.74 4.66
N ALA A 148 -15.50 -27.77 3.77
CA ALA A 148 -16.32 -26.56 3.70
C ALA A 148 -17.30 -26.59 2.52
N ASP A 149 -18.29 -25.70 2.55
CA ASP A 149 -19.19 -25.46 1.43
C ASP A 149 -18.49 -24.75 0.28
N ASP A 150 -19.04 -24.89 -0.93
CA ASP A 150 -18.40 -24.44 -2.17
C ASP A 150 -18.13 -22.93 -2.15
N ARG A 151 -19.01 -22.15 -1.50
CA ARG A 151 -18.81 -20.71 -1.29
C ARG A 151 -17.63 -20.42 -0.37
N SER A 152 -17.51 -21.09 0.77
CA SER A 152 -16.35 -20.90 1.67
C SER A 152 -15.05 -21.39 1.05
N CYS A 153 -15.09 -22.38 0.16
CA CYS A 153 -13.94 -22.80 -0.65
C CYS A 153 -13.45 -21.65 -1.54
N LEU A 154 -14.36 -20.99 -2.26
CA LEU A 154 -14.03 -19.83 -3.10
C LEU A 154 -13.51 -18.65 -2.26
N GLU A 155 -14.11 -18.37 -1.11
CA GLU A 155 -13.60 -17.32 -0.21
C GLU A 155 -12.21 -17.64 0.34
N ALA A 156 -11.95 -18.89 0.72
CA ALA A 156 -10.64 -19.31 1.20
C ALA A 156 -9.58 -19.23 0.09
N GLU A 157 -9.94 -19.59 -1.15
CA GLU A 157 -9.07 -19.45 -2.32
C GLU A 157 -8.76 -17.96 -2.58
N ALA A 158 -9.79 -17.10 -2.61
CA ALA A 158 -9.62 -15.67 -2.85
C ALA A 158 -8.75 -15.01 -1.76
N TYR A 159 -8.92 -15.40 -0.49
CA TYR A 159 -8.09 -14.95 0.62
C TYR A 159 -6.64 -15.43 0.51
N ALA A 160 -6.42 -16.70 0.15
CA ALA A 160 -5.09 -17.26 -0.04
C ALA A 160 -4.35 -16.58 -1.22
N ALA A 161 -5.06 -16.36 -2.32
CA ALA A 161 -4.56 -15.65 -3.50
C ALA A 161 -4.21 -14.19 -3.17
N TRP A 162 -5.03 -13.49 -2.38
CA TRP A 162 -4.73 -12.14 -1.91
C TRP A 162 -3.44 -12.08 -1.09
N LEU A 163 -3.29 -12.93 -0.06
CA LEU A 163 -2.08 -12.97 0.76
C LEU A 163 -0.82 -13.31 -0.06
N ALA A 164 -0.95 -14.25 -1.00
CA ALA A 164 0.15 -14.61 -1.90
C ALA A 164 0.53 -13.43 -2.79
N GLY A 165 -0.44 -12.73 -3.37
CA GLY A 165 -0.25 -11.52 -4.16
C GLY A 165 0.44 -10.41 -3.36
N SER A 166 -0.01 -10.15 -2.12
CA SER A 166 0.62 -9.16 -1.24
C SER A 166 2.08 -9.53 -0.90
N MET A 167 2.39 -10.82 -0.67
CA MET A 167 3.77 -11.26 -0.44
C MET A 167 4.66 -11.04 -1.68
N LEU A 168 4.17 -11.37 -2.87
CA LEU A 168 4.92 -11.22 -4.13
C LEU A 168 5.13 -9.74 -4.48
N LEU A 169 4.14 -8.89 -4.21
CA LEU A 169 4.26 -7.43 -4.29
C LEU A 169 5.35 -6.91 -3.34
N GLU A 170 5.49 -7.51 -2.15
CA GLU A 170 6.58 -7.16 -1.24
C GLU A 170 7.97 -7.59 -1.73
N ARG A 171 8.04 -8.63 -2.57
CA ARG A 171 9.28 -9.12 -3.20
C ARG A 171 9.59 -8.48 -4.55
N GLU A 172 8.74 -7.57 -5.02
CA GLU A 172 8.88 -6.92 -6.33
C GLU A 172 8.75 -7.91 -7.51
N GLU A 173 8.10 -9.06 -7.30
CA GLU A 173 7.78 -10.04 -8.34
C GLU A 173 6.45 -9.67 -9.01
N TRP A 174 6.47 -8.66 -9.89
CA TRP A 174 5.26 -7.98 -10.38
C TRP A 174 4.31 -8.87 -11.18
N GLU A 175 4.84 -9.69 -12.08
CA GLU A 175 4.04 -10.54 -12.96
C GLU A 175 3.30 -11.63 -12.17
N GLN A 176 4.00 -12.34 -11.29
CA GLN A 176 3.39 -13.35 -10.43
C GLN A 176 2.39 -12.73 -9.44
N ALA A 177 2.73 -11.55 -8.88
CA ALA A 177 1.81 -10.80 -8.01
C ALA A 177 0.52 -10.44 -8.76
N LEU A 178 0.64 -9.97 -10.01
CA LEU A 178 -0.49 -9.60 -10.85
C LEU A 178 -1.44 -10.79 -11.07
N VAL A 179 -0.92 -11.97 -11.38
CA VAL A 179 -1.72 -13.19 -11.57
C VAL A 179 -2.49 -13.54 -10.29
N LYS A 180 -1.82 -13.53 -9.13
CA LYS A 180 -2.46 -13.88 -7.84
C LYS A 180 -3.47 -12.83 -7.38
N LEU A 181 -3.17 -11.55 -7.54
CA LEU A 181 -4.10 -10.47 -7.19
C LEU A 181 -5.31 -10.43 -8.11
N ASN A 182 -5.13 -10.63 -9.42
CA ASN A 182 -6.26 -10.75 -10.35
C ASN A 182 -7.13 -11.96 -10.03
N ARG A 183 -6.54 -13.11 -9.66
CA ARG A 183 -7.33 -14.27 -9.23
C ARG A 183 -8.20 -13.95 -8.02
N SER A 184 -7.65 -13.30 -7.00
CA SER A 184 -8.40 -12.86 -5.83
C SER A 184 -9.52 -11.86 -6.19
N ARG A 185 -9.19 -10.89 -7.05
CA ARG A 185 -10.14 -9.87 -7.55
C ARG A 185 -11.32 -10.51 -8.27
N THR A 186 -11.05 -11.38 -9.25
CA THR A 186 -12.10 -12.05 -10.06
C THR A 186 -13.02 -12.88 -9.18
N VAL A 187 -12.48 -13.67 -8.25
CA VAL A 187 -13.32 -14.50 -7.37
C VAL A 187 -14.19 -13.63 -6.45
N TYR A 188 -13.65 -12.57 -5.84
CA TYR A 188 -14.47 -11.66 -5.03
C TYR A 188 -15.49 -10.88 -5.87
N ASP A 189 -15.17 -10.53 -7.11
CA ASP A 189 -16.09 -9.87 -8.02
C ASP A 189 -17.27 -10.80 -8.38
N GLU A 190 -17.00 -12.07 -8.74
CA GLU A 190 -18.02 -13.10 -8.99
C GLU A 190 -18.89 -13.37 -7.75
N LEU A 191 -18.28 -13.46 -6.57
CA LEU A 191 -18.99 -13.57 -5.29
C LEU A 191 -19.86 -12.34 -5.00
N SER A 192 -19.46 -11.15 -5.45
CA SER A 192 -20.25 -9.93 -5.29
C SER A 192 -21.50 -9.90 -6.17
N HIS A 193 -21.47 -10.56 -7.34
CA HIS A 193 -22.61 -10.66 -8.24
C HIS A 193 -23.65 -11.66 -7.74
N SER A 194 -23.21 -12.70 -7.02
CA SER A 194 -24.09 -13.74 -6.44
C SER A 194 -24.58 -13.40 -5.03
N ALA A 195 -23.97 -12.44 -4.35
CA ALA A 195 -24.38 -12.00 -3.02
C ALA A 195 -25.33 -10.79 -3.06
N GLU A 196 -26.09 -10.61 -1.98
CA GLU A 196 -27.02 -9.49 -1.81
C GLU A 196 -26.74 -8.70 -0.52
N GLY A 197 -27.11 -7.43 -0.51
CA GLY A 197 -27.07 -6.57 0.67
C GLY A 197 -25.65 -6.33 1.24
N VAL A 198 -25.47 -6.65 2.53
CA VAL A 198 -24.23 -6.35 3.26
C VAL A 198 -23.04 -7.16 2.75
N GLU A 199 -23.27 -8.41 2.34
CA GLU A 199 -22.20 -9.28 1.84
C GLU A 199 -21.69 -8.82 0.47
N GLN A 200 -22.58 -8.36 -0.40
CA GLN A 200 -22.20 -7.76 -1.68
C GLN A 200 -21.32 -6.52 -1.49
N ALA A 201 -21.72 -5.60 -0.61
CA ALA A 201 -20.96 -4.40 -0.32
C ALA A 201 -19.56 -4.74 0.24
N MET A 202 -19.46 -5.79 1.05
CA MET A 202 -18.20 -6.29 1.59
C MET A 202 -17.24 -6.80 0.50
N TYR A 203 -17.73 -7.62 -0.44
CA TYR A 203 -16.89 -8.10 -1.55
C TYR A 203 -16.47 -6.97 -2.49
N ARG A 204 -17.37 -6.04 -2.84
CA ARG A 204 -17.04 -4.89 -3.68
C ARG A 204 -15.96 -4.03 -3.06
N LYS A 205 -16.11 -3.70 -1.77
CA LYS A 205 -15.09 -2.97 -1.02
C LYS A 205 -13.74 -3.70 -1.08
N ARG A 206 -13.73 -5.03 -0.99
CA ARG A 206 -12.50 -5.80 -1.08
C ARG A 206 -11.85 -5.73 -2.47
N VAL A 207 -12.64 -5.77 -3.53
CA VAL A 207 -12.17 -5.57 -4.91
C VAL A 207 -11.56 -4.17 -5.08
N GLU A 208 -12.22 -3.13 -4.56
CA GLU A 208 -11.73 -1.75 -4.56
C GLU A 208 -10.38 -1.62 -3.81
N GLU A 209 -10.18 -2.33 -2.69
CA GLU A 209 -8.91 -2.36 -1.96
C GLU A 209 -7.78 -3.06 -2.74
N ILE A 210 -8.10 -4.04 -3.57
CA ILE A 210 -7.13 -4.81 -4.36
C ILE A 210 -6.72 -4.08 -5.64
N GLU A 211 -7.64 -3.29 -6.22
CA GLU A 211 -7.48 -2.63 -7.51
C GLU A 211 -6.21 -1.75 -7.62
N PRO A 212 -5.84 -0.90 -6.63
CA PRO A 212 -4.61 -0.12 -6.72
C PRO A 212 -3.36 -0.98 -6.82
N SER A 213 -3.31 -2.12 -6.11
CA SER A 213 -2.20 -3.07 -6.16
C SER A 213 -2.10 -3.73 -7.54
N VAL A 214 -3.24 -4.08 -8.14
CA VAL A 214 -3.30 -4.65 -9.50
C VAL A 214 -2.80 -3.64 -10.53
N ARG A 215 -3.27 -2.39 -10.48
CA ARG A 215 -2.81 -1.32 -11.38
C ARG A 215 -1.32 -1.07 -11.25
N TYR A 216 -0.80 -1.03 -10.02
CA TYR A 216 0.63 -0.86 -9.76
C TYR A 216 1.48 -2.01 -10.32
N CYS A 217 1.03 -3.26 -10.18
CA CYS A 217 1.68 -4.40 -10.81
C CYS A 217 1.67 -4.30 -12.34
N ARG A 218 0.53 -3.96 -12.97
CA ARG A 218 0.46 -3.78 -14.44
C ARG A 218 1.42 -2.71 -14.93
N TYR A 219 1.50 -1.59 -14.20
CA TYR A 219 2.43 -0.50 -14.50
C TYR A 219 3.88 -1.00 -14.51
N ASN A 220 4.33 -1.69 -13.46
CA ASN A 220 5.71 -2.17 -13.39
C ASN A 220 6.04 -3.25 -14.42
N VAL A 221 5.10 -4.15 -14.72
CA VAL A 221 5.27 -5.16 -15.80
C VAL A 221 5.42 -4.46 -17.16
N SER A 222 4.58 -3.47 -17.45
CA SER A 222 4.63 -2.69 -18.70
C SER A 222 5.92 -1.88 -18.82
N ARG A 223 6.45 -1.42 -17.67
CA ARG A 223 7.74 -0.72 -17.56
C ARG A 223 8.93 -1.64 -17.82
N GLU A 224 8.90 -2.87 -17.30
CA GLU A 224 9.94 -3.89 -17.56
C GLU A 224 9.90 -4.40 -19.01
N GLY A 225 8.70 -4.48 -19.61
CA GLY A 225 8.47 -4.90 -20.99
C GLY A 225 8.76 -3.85 -22.07
N GLY A 226 9.24 -2.66 -21.71
CA GLY A 226 9.66 -1.63 -22.68
C GLY A 226 8.53 -0.88 -23.40
N SER A 227 7.29 -0.89 -22.88
CA SER A 227 6.18 -0.14 -23.48
C SER A 227 6.33 1.38 -23.31
N SER A 228 6.14 2.13 -24.38
CA SER A 228 6.57 3.53 -24.56
C SER A 228 5.55 4.61 -24.20
N ASN A 229 4.34 4.26 -23.71
CA ASN A 229 3.35 5.26 -23.31
C ASN A 229 3.61 5.81 -21.90
N LEU A 230 4.61 6.67 -21.75
CA LEU A 230 4.98 7.31 -20.47
C LEU A 230 3.88 8.23 -19.90
N GLU A 231 3.01 8.80 -20.73
CA GLU A 231 1.93 9.70 -20.29
C GLU A 231 0.77 8.97 -19.62
N GLU A 232 0.28 7.89 -20.23
CA GLU A 232 -0.73 7.00 -19.62
C GLU A 232 -0.17 6.37 -18.32
N GLN A 233 1.11 6.03 -18.34
CA GLN A 233 1.88 5.52 -17.21
C GLN A 233 1.93 6.51 -16.03
N SER A 234 2.14 7.80 -16.30
CA SER A 234 2.15 8.88 -15.31
C SER A 234 0.76 9.14 -14.72
N GLN A 235 -0.29 9.14 -15.55
CA GLN A 235 -1.68 9.27 -15.10
C GLN A 235 -2.12 8.10 -14.21
N VAL A 236 -1.81 6.87 -14.61
CA VAL A 236 -2.11 5.67 -13.80
C VAL A 236 -1.41 5.74 -12.44
N LEU A 237 -0.16 6.22 -12.39
CA LEU A 237 0.58 6.37 -11.14
C LEU A 237 -0.02 7.43 -10.21
N MET A 238 -0.55 8.53 -10.79
CA MET A 238 -1.27 9.56 -10.04
C MET A 238 -2.62 9.07 -9.50
N GLU A 239 -3.38 8.29 -10.28
CA GLU A 239 -4.62 7.67 -9.81
C GLU A 239 -4.37 6.63 -8.70
N ILE A 240 -3.29 5.87 -8.80
CA ILE A 240 -2.85 4.95 -7.74
C ILE A 240 -2.45 5.71 -6.48
N GLY A 241 -1.85 6.91 -6.58
CA GLY A 241 -1.53 7.75 -5.43
C GLY A 241 -2.76 8.26 -4.68
N LYS A 242 -3.87 8.49 -5.40
CA LYS A 242 -5.14 8.94 -4.82
C LYS A 242 -5.94 7.82 -4.15
N SER A 243 -5.81 6.58 -4.64
CA SER A 243 -6.62 5.41 -4.22
C SER A 243 -5.83 4.33 -3.47
N GLY A 244 -4.50 4.41 -3.46
CA GLY A 244 -3.60 3.39 -2.93
C GLY A 244 -3.65 3.32 -1.42
N GLY A 245 -3.97 2.13 -0.90
CA GLY A 245 -3.84 1.83 0.53
C GLY A 245 -2.41 2.02 1.03
N ASP A 246 -2.23 2.10 2.35
CA ASP A 246 -0.94 2.37 3.00
C ASP A 246 0.20 1.46 2.51
N MET A 247 -0.12 0.26 1.99
CA MET A 247 0.81 -0.70 1.39
C MET A 247 1.67 -0.11 0.25
N LEU A 248 1.10 0.78 -0.57
CA LEU A 248 1.75 1.25 -1.80
C LEU A 248 2.47 2.60 -1.67
N LYS A 249 2.13 3.44 -0.68
CA LYS A 249 2.61 4.84 -0.58
C LYS A 249 4.13 4.99 -0.72
N GLY A 250 4.91 4.28 0.10
CA GLY A 250 6.37 4.38 0.07
C GLY A 250 7.04 3.77 -1.17
N LYS A 251 6.39 2.80 -1.83
CA LYS A 251 6.87 2.24 -3.12
C LYS A 251 6.50 3.16 -4.28
N LEU A 252 5.33 3.76 -4.22
CA LEU A 252 4.83 4.71 -5.20
C LEU A 252 5.70 5.96 -5.26
N GLU A 253 6.03 6.58 -4.13
CA GLU A 253 6.92 7.75 -4.07
C GLU A 253 8.31 7.46 -4.67
N LYS A 254 8.90 6.30 -4.36
CA LYS A 254 10.17 5.87 -4.96
C LYS A 254 10.05 5.67 -6.47
N SER A 255 9.00 4.99 -6.92
CA SER A 255 8.75 4.77 -8.35
C SER A 255 8.47 6.06 -9.12
N LEU A 256 7.79 7.03 -8.50
CA LEU A 256 7.53 8.38 -9.03
C LEU A 256 8.84 9.16 -9.15
N ALA A 257 9.69 9.13 -8.14
CA ALA A 257 10.99 9.79 -8.17
C ALA A 257 11.91 9.20 -9.26
N GLU A 258 11.89 7.88 -9.45
CA GLU A 258 12.63 7.21 -10.52
C GLU A 258 12.06 7.50 -11.92
N ALA A 259 10.73 7.51 -12.07
CA ALA A 259 10.07 7.88 -13.33
C ALA A 259 10.41 9.33 -13.72
N ARG A 260 10.33 10.26 -12.77
CA ARG A 260 10.75 11.66 -12.95
C ARG A 260 12.23 11.76 -13.35
N LYS A 261 13.12 10.97 -12.75
CA LYS A 261 14.56 10.93 -13.12
C LYS A 261 14.79 10.39 -14.54
N LYS A 262 14.09 9.33 -14.96
CA LYS A 262 14.21 8.79 -16.33
C LYS A 262 13.63 9.73 -17.38
N GLN A 263 12.51 10.39 -17.07
CA GLN A 263 11.96 11.46 -17.90
C GLN A 263 12.94 12.64 -18.00
N ALA A 264 13.60 12.99 -16.88
CA ALA A 264 14.64 14.01 -16.85
C ALA A 264 15.89 13.66 -17.68
N ALA A 265 16.21 12.38 -17.83
CA ALA A 265 17.33 11.89 -18.65
C ALA A 265 16.99 11.75 -20.14
N ALA A 266 15.70 11.59 -20.48
CA ALA A 266 15.26 11.43 -21.86
C ALA A 266 15.03 12.78 -22.58
N ALA A 267 14.69 13.83 -21.84
CA ALA A 267 14.40 15.15 -22.39
C ALA A 267 15.45 16.18 -21.93
N HIS A 268 16.61 16.28 -22.57
CA HIS A 268 17.56 17.36 -22.31
C HIS A 268 17.20 18.69 -23.01
N ILE A 269 16.01 18.80 -23.60
CA ILE A 269 15.59 19.91 -24.45
C ILE A 269 14.49 20.70 -23.76
N LEU A 270 14.77 21.98 -23.47
CA LEU A 270 13.80 22.94 -22.95
C LEU A 270 13.32 23.86 -24.07
N HIS A 271 12.02 24.15 -24.11
CA HIS A 271 11.45 25.12 -25.05
C HIS A 271 11.13 26.43 -24.35
N TRP A 272 11.78 27.53 -24.74
CA TRP A 272 11.50 28.86 -24.21
C TRP A 272 11.52 29.92 -25.30
N MET A 273 10.44 30.71 -25.40
CA MET A 273 10.28 31.79 -26.39
C MET A 273 10.51 31.32 -27.85
N GLY A 274 10.07 30.11 -28.18
CA GLY A 274 10.26 29.51 -29.52
C GLY A 274 11.67 29.02 -29.83
N LYS A 275 12.56 28.96 -28.82
CA LYS A 275 13.91 28.39 -28.94
C LYS A 275 14.01 27.09 -28.15
N GLU A 276 14.72 26.13 -28.73
CA GLU A 276 15.15 24.89 -28.09
C GLU A 276 16.50 25.12 -27.41
N ILE A 277 16.56 24.85 -26.11
CA ILE A 277 17.77 25.00 -25.30
C ILE A 277 18.13 23.61 -24.75
N SER A 278 19.27 23.07 -25.19
CA SER A 278 19.83 21.83 -24.64
C SER A 278 20.50 22.12 -23.29
N VAL A 279 20.17 21.33 -22.27
CA VAL A 279 20.79 21.43 -20.94
C VAL A 279 21.57 20.15 -20.66
N ASP A 280 22.90 20.25 -20.71
CA ASP A 280 23.78 19.10 -20.55
C ASP A 280 23.84 18.58 -19.10
N ASN A 281 23.52 19.44 -18.11
CA ASN A 281 23.48 19.06 -16.71
C ASN A 281 22.10 18.47 -16.32
N PRO A 282 22.00 17.16 -16.03
CA PRO A 282 20.73 16.52 -15.68
C PRO A 282 20.15 17.05 -14.36
N ALA A 283 20.98 17.57 -13.45
CA ALA A 283 20.51 18.09 -12.17
C ALA A 283 19.67 19.36 -12.34
N ILE A 284 20.10 20.28 -13.20
CA ILE A 284 19.35 21.51 -13.52
C ILE A 284 17.97 21.14 -14.08
N HIS A 285 17.95 20.19 -15.02
CA HIS A 285 16.71 19.73 -15.63
C HIS A 285 15.77 19.05 -14.61
N GLN A 286 16.31 18.22 -13.70
CA GLN A 286 15.53 17.56 -12.65
C GLN A 286 14.83 18.57 -11.73
N HIS A 287 15.50 19.66 -11.35
CA HIS A 287 14.90 20.70 -10.52
C HIS A 287 13.80 21.48 -11.25
N ILE A 288 13.97 21.76 -12.54
CA ILE A 288 12.95 22.41 -13.38
C ILE A 288 11.71 21.51 -13.51
N LEU A 289 11.89 20.23 -13.82
CA LEU A 289 10.79 19.25 -13.87
C LEU A 289 10.08 19.08 -12.52
N SER A 290 10.83 19.16 -11.40
CA SER A 290 10.23 19.12 -10.07
C SER A 290 9.32 20.32 -9.82
N ALA A 291 9.68 21.49 -10.34
CA ALA A 291 8.84 22.69 -10.27
C ALA A 291 7.58 22.55 -11.15
N GLU A 292 7.71 22.01 -12.36
CA GLU A 292 6.56 21.72 -13.24
C GLU A 292 5.62 20.66 -12.65
N GLY A 293 6.15 19.60 -12.05
CA GLY A 293 5.34 18.59 -11.36
C GLY A 293 4.58 19.18 -10.17
N SER A 294 5.20 20.10 -9.43
CA SER A 294 4.55 20.81 -8.32
C SER A 294 3.49 21.80 -8.81
N GLN A 295 3.58 22.29 -10.05
CA GLN A 295 2.55 23.14 -10.65
C GLN A 295 1.24 22.35 -10.88
N PHE A 296 1.33 21.08 -11.26
CA PHE A 296 0.14 20.24 -11.37
C PHE A 296 -0.53 20.01 -10.00
N GLU A 297 0.27 19.88 -8.93
CA GLU A 297 -0.24 19.80 -7.55
C GLU A 297 -0.95 21.12 -7.15
N LEU A 298 -0.43 22.27 -7.61
CA LEU A 298 -1.01 23.59 -7.33
C LEU A 298 -2.43 23.76 -7.92
N GLU A 299 -2.67 23.23 -9.12
CA GLU A 299 -3.99 23.29 -9.77
C GLU A 299 -5.05 22.46 -9.03
N GLN A 300 -4.64 21.41 -8.32
CA GLN A 300 -5.55 20.51 -7.59
C GLN A 300 -5.77 20.91 -6.13
N ALA A 301 -4.96 21.82 -5.59
CA ALA A 301 -5.12 22.26 -4.21
C ALA A 301 -6.39 23.11 -4.07
N GLU A 302 -7.29 22.72 -3.17
CA GLU A 302 -8.52 23.49 -2.87
C GLU A 302 -8.27 24.56 -1.81
N SER A 303 -7.36 24.29 -0.86
CA SER A 303 -7.00 25.19 0.24
C SER A 303 -5.98 26.25 -0.19
N THR A 304 -6.20 27.50 0.25
CA THR A 304 -5.26 28.62 0.08
C THR A 304 -3.92 28.39 0.80
N GLU A 305 -3.94 27.85 2.02
CA GLU A 305 -2.71 27.50 2.74
C GLU A 305 -1.94 26.37 2.05
N GLY A 306 -2.65 25.40 1.47
CA GLY A 306 -2.05 24.33 0.67
C GLY A 306 -1.37 24.86 -0.58
N LYS A 307 -2.01 25.82 -1.28
CA LYS A 307 -1.42 26.50 -2.45
C LYS A 307 -0.14 27.25 -2.07
N LEU A 308 -0.12 27.95 -0.95
CA LEU A 308 1.07 28.67 -0.47
C LEU A 308 2.24 27.71 -0.20
N ALA A 309 1.99 26.58 0.47
CA ALA A 309 3.03 25.58 0.73
C ALA A 309 3.59 24.97 -0.58
N ILE A 310 2.76 24.82 -1.61
CA ILE A 310 3.19 24.35 -2.94
C ILE A 310 4.03 25.42 -3.66
N TYR A 311 3.66 26.70 -3.57
CA TYR A 311 4.49 27.79 -4.08
C TYR A 311 5.88 27.79 -3.45
N ASP A 312 5.99 27.58 -2.13
CA ASP A 312 7.29 27.49 -1.45
C ASP A 312 8.13 26.31 -1.98
N LYS A 313 7.51 25.14 -2.20
CA LYS A 313 8.20 24.00 -2.85
C LYS A 313 8.69 24.33 -4.25
N ILE A 314 7.87 25.02 -5.06
CA ILE A 314 8.26 25.47 -6.41
C ILE A 314 9.45 26.43 -6.33
N PHE A 315 9.44 27.40 -5.41
CA PHE A 315 10.54 28.35 -5.27
C PHE A 315 11.83 27.68 -4.81
N MET A 316 11.77 26.74 -3.86
CA MET A 316 12.95 25.99 -3.43
C MET A 316 13.59 25.24 -4.61
N ALA A 317 12.79 24.51 -5.40
CA ALA A 317 13.29 23.77 -6.56
C ALA A 317 13.91 24.70 -7.62
N LEU A 318 13.29 25.85 -7.90
CA LEU A 318 13.82 26.82 -8.87
C LEU A 318 15.07 27.54 -8.37
N GLU A 319 15.22 27.78 -7.06
CA GLU A 319 16.41 28.40 -6.49
C GLU A 319 17.61 27.43 -6.51
N ASP A 320 17.38 26.15 -6.21
CA ASP A 320 18.39 25.10 -6.38
C ASP A 320 18.85 25.01 -7.84
N ALA A 321 17.93 25.06 -8.81
CA ALA A 321 18.27 25.12 -10.23
C ALA A 321 19.13 26.35 -10.57
N LYS A 322 18.78 27.54 -10.07
CA LYS A 322 19.57 28.77 -10.30
C LYS A 322 20.97 28.68 -9.71
N GLN A 323 21.11 28.07 -8.55
CA GLN A 323 22.40 27.90 -7.89
C GLN A 323 23.30 27.00 -8.74
N LEU A 324 22.79 25.86 -9.21
CA LEU A 324 23.51 24.97 -10.11
C LEU A 324 23.89 25.64 -11.44
N ILE A 325 22.98 26.40 -12.05
CA ILE A 325 23.28 27.16 -13.28
C ILE A 325 24.40 28.18 -13.03
N ARG A 326 24.38 28.87 -11.88
CA ARG A 326 25.42 29.85 -11.51
C ARG A 326 26.77 29.17 -11.32
N ASP A 327 26.78 28.02 -10.67
CA ASP A 327 27.99 27.24 -10.43
C ASP A 327 28.58 26.73 -11.75
N ASP A 328 27.76 26.21 -12.67
CA ASP A 328 28.16 25.78 -14.00
C ASP A 328 28.73 26.92 -14.85
N ILE A 329 28.08 28.09 -14.85
CA ILE A 329 28.62 29.30 -15.49
C ILE A 329 29.97 29.68 -14.89
N SER A 330 30.09 29.67 -13.55
CA SER A 330 31.35 30.00 -12.86
C SER A 330 32.47 29.02 -13.19
N ASN A 331 32.13 27.73 -13.32
CA ASN A 331 33.07 26.66 -13.63
C ASN A 331 33.52 26.73 -15.08
N ASN A 332 32.63 27.09 -16.01
CA ASN A 332 33.00 27.34 -17.40
C ASN A 332 33.95 28.54 -17.53
N LEU A 333 33.63 29.66 -16.87
CA LEU A 333 34.48 30.87 -16.87
C LEU A 333 35.87 30.63 -16.28
N LYS A 334 36.01 29.75 -15.28
CA LYS A 334 37.32 29.38 -14.70
C LYS A 334 38.24 28.64 -15.67
N ARG A 335 37.73 28.12 -16.80
CA ARG A 335 38.52 27.41 -17.82
C ARG A 335 39.39 28.35 -18.67
N GLY A 336 39.23 29.66 -18.54
CA GLY A 336 40.11 30.64 -19.19
C GLY A 336 40.03 30.56 -20.71
N LYS A 337 41.13 30.14 -21.38
CA LYS A 337 41.19 30.05 -22.86
C LYS A 337 40.33 28.92 -23.46
N ASP A 338 39.98 27.91 -22.68
CA ASP A 338 39.08 26.81 -23.08
C ASP A 338 37.62 27.08 -22.66
N CYS A 339 37.28 28.36 -22.43
CA CYS A 339 35.91 28.80 -22.16
C CYS A 339 35.05 28.60 -23.40
N ASP A 340 33.90 27.94 -23.22
CA ASP A 340 32.91 27.82 -24.27
C ASP A 340 31.87 28.94 -24.10
N ASP A 341 32.05 30.01 -24.88
CA ASP A 341 31.18 31.17 -24.87
C ASP A 341 29.74 30.82 -25.30
N ALA A 342 29.57 29.81 -26.17
CA ALA A 342 28.26 29.35 -26.60
C ALA A 342 27.52 28.61 -25.48
N LEU A 343 28.23 27.77 -24.71
CA LEU A 343 27.69 27.11 -23.53
C LEU A 343 27.37 28.11 -22.41
N THR A 344 28.19 29.15 -22.24
CA THR A 344 27.90 30.21 -21.27
C THR A 344 26.64 30.99 -21.67
N ALA A 345 26.48 31.30 -22.96
CA ALA A 345 25.28 31.95 -23.48
C ALA A 345 24.02 31.08 -23.34
N SER A 346 24.11 29.76 -23.58
CA SER A 346 22.98 28.84 -23.39
C SER A 346 22.56 28.74 -21.92
N LEU A 347 23.51 28.58 -20.99
CA LEU A 347 23.24 28.58 -19.55
C LEU A 347 22.66 29.91 -19.06
N GLN A 348 23.10 31.04 -19.63
CA GLN A 348 22.51 32.35 -19.35
C GLN A 348 21.04 32.43 -19.83
N GLN A 349 20.71 31.82 -20.97
CA GLN A 349 19.33 31.72 -21.45
C GLN A 349 18.45 30.86 -20.53
N VAL A 350 18.95 29.70 -20.07
CA VAL A 350 18.25 28.87 -19.08
C VAL A 350 18.05 29.64 -17.78
N ARG A 351 19.06 30.38 -17.31
CA ARG A 351 18.93 31.24 -16.12
C ARG A 351 17.83 32.29 -16.28
N ASN A 352 17.77 32.94 -17.44
CA ASN A 352 16.73 33.94 -17.73
C ASN A 352 15.34 33.30 -17.80
N MET A 353 15.23 32.10 -18.39
CA MET A 353 14.00 31.31 -18.38
C MET A 353 13.55 31.03 -16.94
N VAL A 354 14.41 30.42 -16.12
CA VAL A 354 14.10 30.09 -14.71
C VAL A 354 13.74 31.36 -13.92
N GLN A 355 14.45 32.47 -14.15
CA GLN A 355 14.13 33.75 -13.52
C GLN A 355 12.75 34.27 -13.93
N SER A 356 12.38 34.15 -15.22
CA SER A 356 11.05 34.55 -15.70
C SER A 356 9.92 33.74 -15.05
N ILE A 357 10.14 32.43 -14.87
CA ILE A 357 9.19 31.54 -14.19
C ILE A 357 9.05 31.95 -12.73
N VAL A 358 10.16 32.20 -12.02
CA VAL A 358 10.11 32.67 -10.63
C VAL A 358 9.32 33.97 -10.52
N LEU A 359 9.58 34.96 -11.37
CA LEU A 359 8.85 36.23 -11.34
C LEU A 359 7.34 36.05 -11.58
N LEU A 360 6.97 35.20 -12.54
CA LEU A 360 5.59 34.90 -12.85
C LEU A 360 4.88 34.21 -11.67
N ARG A 361 5.53 33.22 -11.05
CA ARG A 361 5.00 32.50 -9.89
C ARG A 361 4.92 33.38 -8.64
N THR A 362 5.88 34.27 -8.43
CA THR A 362 5.82 35.28 -7.35
C THR A 362 4.61 36.18 -7.53
N ARG A 363 4.37 36.68 -8.75
CA ARG A 363 3.18 37.48 -9.04
C ARG A 363 1.89 36.72 -8.72
N GLU A 364 1.77 35.46 -9.12
CA GLU A 364 0.57 34.66 -8.85
C GLU A 364 0.36 34.42 -7.35
N ARG A 365 1.41 34.07 -6.60
CA ARG A 365 1.34 33.93 -5.14
C ARG A 365 0.91 35.24 -4.48
N ASP A 366 1.51 36.36 -4.89
CA ASP A 366 1.22 37.66 -4.29
C ASP A 366 -0.23 38.09 -4.58
N LEU A 367 -0.76 37.79 -5.77
CA LEU A 367 -2.19 37.97 -6.07
C LEU A 367 -3.10 37.13 -5.17
N LEU A 368 -2.72 35.88 -4.88
CA LEU A 368 -3.45 35.01 -3.96
C LEU A 368 -3.43 35.52 -2.51
N LEU A 369 -2.30 36.07 -2.06
CA LEU A 369 -2.20 36.72 -0.74
C LEU A 369 -3.07 37.97 -0.67
N VAL A 370 -3.10 38.79 -1.74
CA VAL A 370 -3.96 39.97 -1.82
C VAL A 370 -5.44 39.56 -1.74
N SER A 371 -5.87 38.52 -2.47
CA SER A 371 -7.27 38.08 -2.40
C SER A 371 -7.64 37.57 -1.00
N GLN A 372 -6.75 36.83 -0.34
CA GLN A 372 -6.96 36.38 1.04
C GLN A 372 -7.09 37.56 2.02
N LEU A 373 -6.27 38.60 1.87
CA LEU A 373 -6.34 39.79 2.70
C LEU A 373 -7.63 40.60 2.43
N GLN A 374 -8.08 40.66 1.18
CA GLN A 374 -9.34 41.31 0.82
C GLN A 374 -10.56 40.59 1.43
N GLU A 375 -10.58 39.25 1.41
CA GLU A 375 -11.64 38.46 2.06
C GLU A 375 -11.67 38.65 3.58
N LYS A 376 -10.50 38.68 4.22
CA LYS A 376 -10.37 38.98 5.65
C LYS A 376 -10.89 40.38 5.99
N LEU A 377 -10.52 41.39 5.18
CA LEU A 377 -11.00 42.75 5.37
C LEU A 377 -12.53 42.84 5.22
N GLN A 378 -13.12 42.16 4.23
CA GLN A 378 -14.56 42.12 4.05
C GLN A 378 -15.27 41.44 5.21
N THR A 379 -14.76 40.29 5.66
CA THR A 379 -15.36 39.57 6.81
C THR A 379 -15.27 40.37 8.10
N GLU A 380 -14.15 41.05 8.38
CA GLU A 380 -14.02 41.97 9.52
C GLU A 380 -14.95 43.18 9.41
N PHE A 381 -15.09 43.75 8.21
CA PHE A 381 -16.01 44.86 7.96
C PHE A 381 -17.48 44.45 8.22
N PHE A 382 -17.91 43.29 7.73
CA PHE A 382 -19.26 42.78 7.99
C PHE A 382 -19.46 42.36 9.45
N ALA A 383 -18.44 41.81 10.13
CA ALA A 383 -18.49 41.50 11.55
C ALA A 383 -18.67 42.76 12.41
N ASN A 384 -17.98 43.86 12.08
CA ASN A 384 -18.11 45.14 12.77
C ASN A 384 -19.49 45.79 12.55
N ILE A 385 -20.09 45.64 11.37
CA ILE A 385 -21.46 46.10 11.10
C ILE A 385 -22.49 45.26 11.87
N ALA A 386 -22.30 43.95 11.97
CA ALA A 386 -23.19 43.06 12.71
C ALA A 386 -23.11 43.27 14.24
N GLY A 387 -21.94 43.61 14.78
CA GLY A 387 -21.73 43.90 16.21
C GLY A 387 -22.20 45.29 16.66
N GLY A 388 -22.51 46.20 15.74
CA GLY A 388 -22.87 47.60 16.03
C GLY A 388 -24.32 47.85 16.48
N LYS A 389 -25.13 46.82 16.76
CA LYS A 389 -26.52 46.95 17.23
C LYS A 389 -26.71 46.50 18.69
N GLU A 390 -25.91 47.01 19.62
CA GLU A 390 -26.34 47.10 21.02
C GLU A 390 -26.24 48.56 21.48
N GLY A 391 -27.36 49.28 21.34
CA GLY A 391 -27.52 50.61 21.91
C GLY A 391 -27.51 50.57 23.45
N PRO A 392 -27.12 51.67 24.11
CA PRO A 392 -26.84 51.68 25.54
C PRO A 392 -28.14 51.42 26.33
N LYS A 393 -28.15 50.36 27.14
CA LYS A 393 -29.16 50.15 28.17
C LYS A 393 -29.07 51.31 29.16
N LYS A 394 -30.05 52.23 29.11
CA LYS A 394 -30.26 53.22 30.17
C LYS A 394 -30.53 52.46 31.48
N ALA A 395 -29.64 52.67 32.45
CA ALA A 395 -29.90 52.32 33.84
C ALA A 395 -30.99 53.26 34.37
N THR A 396 -32.07 52.67 34.90
CA THR A 396 -33.03 53.30 35.79
C THR A 396 -32.98 52.57 37.12
#